data_AF-A0A7Y6M7Q2-F1
#
_entry.id   AF-A0A7Y6M7Q2-F1
#
_cell.length_a   1.000
_cell.length_b   1.000
_cell.length_c   1.000
_cell.angle_alpha   90.00
_cell.angle_beta   90.00
_cell.angle_gamma   90.00
#
_symmetry.space_group_name_H-M   'P 1'
#
loop_
_entity.id
_entity.type
_entity.pdbx_description
1 polymer ?
#
loop_
_entity_poly.entity_id
_entity_poly.type
_entity_poly.pdbx_seq_one_letter_code
_entity_poly.pdbx_strand_id
1 'polypeptide(L)'
;MARHDGSLRRADDVSVAWDLPVSLASGIEVCAEDENGVLLFDTDSGKYFQLGRSSRLLIPRLRESVSPHELSQEISDRFQVPLTRAEETVSRFLSELRGLGVLDVEPAPERRRGRLTRALADIPMPRLVLLRNTSAPGAPRSRAPLRPLTRNALLAVLALVTALSVTMAALAVTHRTGTGSLGLATALLPIVLVLHLAVHELGHYLACRYYGVVVREVGIAFFFWVLPRPYVDRSHAYRLPGRAALLVITLAGPVVDVVNGGIAGVIALTASDPGVRVLAAAVANALLLALLHNLNPFMPSDGLHALEAATGHHAFRRRAITYLLTRDRRTVTGAWLRRLYVGYGVLALGYLGVLVLLVGRLFTAVGG
;
A
#
# COMPACT_ATOMS: atom_id res chain seq x y z
N MET A 1 -8.39 5.66 -50.29
CA MET A 1 -7.29 5.02 -49.52
C MET A 1 -7.73 4.90 -48.08
N ALA A 2 -8.07 3.67 -47.70
CA ALA A 2 -8.77 3.32 -46.48
C ALA A 2 -7.90 3.43 -45.24
N ARG A 3 -8.50 3.91 -44.15
CA ARG A 3 -7.92 3.98 -42.81
C ARG A 3 -7.73 2.57 -42.27
N HIS A 4 -6.52 2.28 -41.79
CA HIS A 4 -6.21 1.07 -41.03
C HIS A 4 -6.99 1.10 -39.71
N ASP A 5 -8.09 0.33 -39.68
CA ASP A 5 -8.79 -0.05 -38.47
C ASP A 5 -7.97 -1.12 -37.75
N GLY A 6 -7.27 -0.71 -36.70
CA GLY A 6 -6.46 -1.56 -35.84
C GLY A 6 -7.33 -2.43 -34.93
N SER A 7 -8.15 -3.28 -35.53
CA SER A 7 -8.82 -4.39 -34.88
C SER A 7 -7.78 -5.45 -34.53
N LEU A 8 -7.07 -5.25 -33.42
CA LEU A 8 -6.45 -6.36 -32.69
C LEU A 8 -7.60 -7.21 -32.13
N ARG A 9 -8.10 -8.10 -32.97
CA ARG A 9 -8.93 -9.24 -32.57
C ARG A 9 -8.22 -9.93 -31.41
N ARG A 10 -8.81 -9.83 -30.22
CA ARG A 10 -8.56 -10.72 -29.08
C ARG A 10 -9.07 -12.10 -29.46
N ALA A 11 -8.29 -12.84 -30.24
CA ALA A 11 -8.73 -14.10 -30.82
C ALA A 11 -8.64 -15.32 -29.87
N ASP A 12 -8.16 -15.17 -28.63
CA ASP A 12 -7.98 -16.31 -27.71
C ASP A 12 -8.73 -16.17 -26.35
N ASP A 13 -9.52 -15.10 -26.15
CA ASP A 13 -10.29 -14.89 -24.90
C ASP A 13 -11.65 -15.64 -24.91
N VAL A 14 -11.90 -16.48 -25.93
CA VAL A 14 -13.23 -17.01 -26.30
C VAL A 14 -13.42 -18.52 -26.02
N SER A 15 -12.46 -19.25 -25.45
CA SER A 15 -12.61 -20.71 -25.27
C SER A 15 -12.66 -21.21 -23.83
N VAL A 16 -13.32 -20.46 -22.94
CA VAL A 16 -13.93 -21.07 -21.76
C VAL A 16 -15.42 -21.18 -22.07
N ALA A 17 -15.87 -22.41 -22.29
CA ALA A 17 -17.29 -22.71 -22.34
C ALA A 17 -17.82 -22.46 -20.92
N TRP A 18 -18.37 -21.27 -20.70
CA TRP A 18 -18.99 -20.83 -19.45
C TRP A 18 -20.36 -21.52 -19.25
N ASP A 19 -20.43 -22.80 -19.58
CA ASP A 19 -21.67 -23.58 -19.68
C ASP A 19 -22.05 -24.21 -18.33
N LEU A 20 -21.13 -24.17 -17.36
CA LEU A 20 -21.32 -24.68 -16.00
C LEU A 20 -21.51 -23.52 -15.01
N PRO A 21 -22.27 -23.73 -13.93
CA PRO A 21 -22.39 -22.76 -12.86
C PRO A 21 -21.02 -22.51 -12.22
N VAL A 22 -20.74 -21.24 -11.96
CA VAL A 22 -19.47 -20.76 -11.41
C VAL A 22 -19.71 -20.20 -10.02
N SER A 23 -18.82 -20.52 -9.09
CA SER A 23 -18.88 -20.03 -7.72
C SER A 23 -17.55 -19.45 -7.23
N LEU A 24 -17.59 -18.73 -6.10
CA LEU A 24 -16.37 -18.33 -5.41
C LEU A 24 -15.67 -19.56 -4.85
N ALA A 25 -14.33 -19.59 -4.92
CA ALA A 25 -13.55 -20.66 -4.30
C ALA A 25 -13.83 -20.74 -2.79
N SER A 26 -13.76 -21.95 -2.22
CA SER A 26 -14.13 -22.23 -0.82
C SER A 26 -13.34 -21.44 0.23
N GLY A 27 -12.13 -20.98 -0.11
CA GLY A 27 -11.29 -20.12 0.73
C GLY A 27 -11.54 -18.61 0.61
N ILE A 28 -12.55 -18.17 -0.16
CA ILE A 28 -12.79 -16.74 -0.39
C ILE A 28 -13.91 -16.20 0.52
N GLU A 29 -13.53 -15.27 1.40
CA GLU A 29 -14.45 -14.53 2.28
C GLU A 29 -14.78 -13.14 1.71
N VAL A 30 -16.06 -12.77 1.68
CA VAL A 30 -16.49 -11.39 1.43
C VAL A 30 -16.38 -10.59 2.73
N CYS A 31 -15.41 -9.70 2.82
CA CYS A 31 -15.09 -8.98 4.06
C CYS A 31 -15.88 -7.68 4.23
N ALA A 32 -16.06 -6.93 3.16
CA ALA A 32 -16.75 -5.64 3.19
C ALA A 32 -17.35 -5.32 1.82
N GLU A 33 -18.51 -4.66 1.85
CA GLU A 33 -19.16 -4.09 0.68
C GLU A 33 -19.42 -2.60 0.94
N ASP A 34 -18.86 -1.73 0.10
CA ASP A 34 -18.99 -0.28 0.25
C ASP A 34 -19.37 0.40 -1.09
N GLU A 35 -19.45 1.73 -1.12
CA GLU A 35 -19.76 2.47 -2.36
C GLU A 35 -18.71 2.27 -3.47
N ASN A 36 -17.48 1.88 -3.10
CA ASN A 36 -16.36 1.71 -4.01
C ASN A 36 -16.25 0.29 -4.58
N GLY A 37 -16.86 -0.71 -3.93
CA GLY A 37 -17.04 -2.06 -4.45
C GLY A 37 -17.06 -3.15 -3.38
N VAL A 38 -16.43 -4.28 -3.66
CA VAL A 38 -16.41 -5.46 -2.79
C VAL A 38 -14.97 -5.83 -2.44
N LEU A 39 -14.69 -6.05 -1.15
CA LEU A 39 -13.42 -6.54 -0.65
C LEU A 39 -13.51 -8.05 -0.38
N LEU A 40 -12.71 -8.83 -1.10
CA LEU A 40 -12.56 -10.27 -0.90
C LEU A 40 -11.26 -10.59 -0.17
N PHE A 41 -11.27 -11.65 0.62
CA PHE A 41 -10.10 -12.19 1.31
C PHE A 41 -9.96 -13.67 1.01
N ASP A 42 -8.76 -14.05 0.57
CA ASP A 42 -8.39 -15.45 0.38
C ASP A 42 -7.71 -15.96 1.65
N THR A 43 -8.33 -16.95 2.31
CA THR A 43 -7.85 -17.55 3.55
C THR A 43 -6.59 -18.38 3.35
N ASP A 44 -6.39 -18.95 2.16
CA ASP A 44 -5.29 -19.87 1.87
C ASP A 44 -4.03 -19.10 1.50
N SER A 45 -4.15 -18.07 0.64
CA SER A 45 -3.02 -17.21 0.28
C SER A 45 -2.83 -16.01 1.22
N GLY A 46 -3.84 -15.68 2.01
CA GLY A 46 -3.84 -14.53 2.91
C GLY A 46 -3.90 -13.18 2.19
N LYS A 47 -4.31 -13.15 0.92
CA LYS A 47 -4.36 -11.95 0.07
C LYS A 47 -5.73 -11.30 0.10
N TYR A 48 -5.75 -9.98 -0.08
CA TYR A 48 -6.98 -9.20 -0.24
C TYR A 48 -7.14 -8.76 -1.70
N PHE A 49 -8.37 -8.87 -2.21
CA PHE A 49 -8.74 -8.43 -3.56
C PHE A 49 -9.86 -7.39 -3.47
N GLN A 50 -9.59 -6.15 -3.88
CA GLN A 50 -10.63 -5.14 -4.02
C GLN A 50 -11.20 -5.16 -5.43
N LEU A 51 -12.48 -5.47 -5.53
CA LEU A 51 -13.24 -5.39 -6.76
C LEU A 51 -13.98 -4.05 -6.84
N GLY A 52 -14.18 -3.54 -8.06
CA GLY A 52 -14.84 -2.25 -8.31
C GLY A 52 -16.36 -2.31 -8.13
N ARG A 53 -17.03 -1.15 -8.14
CA ARG A 53 -18.47 -1.01 -7.88
C ARG A 53 -19.39 -1.99 -8.62
N SER A 54 -19.10 -2.30 -9.88
CA SER A 54 -19.90 -3.23 -10.70
C SER A 54 -19.94 -4.66 -10.14
N SER A 55 -18.91 -5.06 -9.38
CA SER A 55 -18.84 -6.39 -8.75
C SER A 55 -19.88 -6.60 -7.65
N ARG A 56 -20.45 -5.54 -7.07
CA ARG A 56 -21.50 -5.63 -6.03
C ARG A 56 -22.75 -6.37 -6.51
N LEU A 57 -23.00 -6.33 -7.82
CA LEU A 57 -24.12 -7.04 -8.43
C LEU A 57 -23.79 -8.49 -8.73
N LEU A 58 -22.52 -8.79 -9.01
CA LEU A 58 -22.08 -10.10 -9.50
C LEU A 58 -21.66 -11.02 -8.37
N ILE A 59 -21.03 -10.49 -7.31
CA ILE A 59 -20.51 -11.28 -6.19
C ILE A 59 -21.61 -12.01 -5.41
N PRO A 60 -22.77 -11.41 -5.07
CA PRO A 60 -23.85 -12.14 -4.40
C PRO A 60 -24.30 -13.36 -5.22
N ARG A 61 -24.43 -13.22 -6.54
CA ARG A 61 -24.80 -14.32 -7.44
C ARG A 61 -23.74 -15.42 -7.52
N LEU A 62 -22.46 -15.03 -7.52
CA LEU A 62 -21.34 -15.98 -7.47
C LEU A 62 -21.23 -16.73 -6.13
N ARG A 63 -21.87 -16.26 -5.05
CA ARG A 63 -21.99 -17.03 -3.79
C ARG A 63 -23.07 -18.10 -3.86
N GLU A 64 -24.08 -17.90 -4.70
CA GLU A 64 -25.22 -18.81 -4.87
C GLU A 64 -24.99 -19.85 -5.97
N SER A 65 -23.81 -19.84 -6.61
CA SER A 65 -23.47 -20.63 -7.80
C SER A 65 -24.41 -20.34 -8.96
N VAL A 66 -23.99 -19.48 -9.88
CA VAL A 66 -24.83 -19.01 -11.00
C VAL A 66 -24.22 -19.40 -12.33
N SER A 67 -25.07 -19.74 -13.32
CA SER A 67 -24.57 -19.89 -14.69
C SER A 67 -24.21 -18.52 -15.28
N PRO A 68 -23.10 -18.40 -16.00
CA PRO A 68 -22.71 -17.15 -16.66
C PRO A 68 -23.74 -16.64 -17.68
N HIS A 69 -24.55 -17.52 -18.28
CA HIS A 69 -25.65 -17.13 -19.16
C HIS A 69 -26.79 -16.45 -18.38
N GLU A 70 -27.23 -17.03 -17.26
CA GLU A 70 -28.24 -16.40 -16.38
C GLU A 70 -27.76 -15.05 -15.85
N LEU A 71 -26.48 -14.96 -15.48
CA LEU A 71 -25.88 -13.70 -15.04
C LEU A 71 -25.86 -12.65 -16.16
N SER A 72 -25.63 -13.08 -17.41
CA SER A 72 -25.64 -12.21 -18.59
C SER A 72 -27.06 -11.73 -18.93
N GLN A 73 -28.06 -12.61 -18.82
CA GLN A 73 -29.47 -12.26 -18.97
C GLN A 73 -29.90 -11.23 -17.91
N GLU A 74 -29.54 -11.45 -16.64
CA GLU A 74 -29.88 -10.51 -15.56
C GLU A 74 -29.27 -9.12 -15.81
N ILE A 75 -28.01 -9.04 -16.28
CA ILE A 75 -27.38 -7.77 -16.63
C ILE A 75 -28.06 -7.12 -17.83
N SER A 76 -28.39 -7.90 -18.85
CA SER A 76 -29.12 -7.44 -20.05
C SER A 76 -30.44 -6.78 -19.66
N ASP A 77 -31.25 -7.46 -18.84
CA ASP A 77 -32.57 -7.00 -18.42
C ASP A 77 -32.47 -5.80 -17.47
N ARG A 78 -31.56 -5.84 -16.51
CA ARG A 78 -31.42 -4.78 -15.50
C ARG A 78 -30.88 -3.47 -16.07
N PHE A 79 -29.93 -3.55 -17.01
CA PHE A 79 -29.28 -2.38 -17.58
C PHE A 79 -29.76 -2.04 -19.00
N GLN A 80 -30.70 -2.82 -19.54
CA GLN A 80 -31.29 -2.62 -20.88
C GLN A 80 -30.20 -2.57 -21.96
N VAL A 81 -29.24 -3.49 -21.88
CA VAL A 81 -28.12 -3.62 -22.82
C VAL A 81 -28.28 -4.91 -23.63
N PRO A 82 -27.86 -4.95 -24.91
CA PRO A 82 -27.96 -6.18 -25.70
C PRO A 82 -27.24 -7.35 -25.02
N LEU A 83 -27.87 -8.53 -25.01
CA LEU A 83 -27.37 -9.74 -24.37
C LEU A 83 -25.91 -10.06 -24.76
N THR A 84 -25.55 -9.90 -26.03
CA THR A 84 -24.18 -10.09 -26.52
C THR A 84 -23.14 -9.22 -25.81
N ARG A 85 -23.47 -7.95 -25.50
CA ARG A 85 -22.58 -7.07 -24.73
C ARG A 85 -22.53 -7.45 -23.25
N ALA A 86 -23.64 -7.96 -22.71
CA ALA A 86 -23.68 -8.46 -21.34
C ALA A 86 -22.78 -9.70 -21.20
N GLU A 87 -22.89 -10.66 -22.13
CA GLU A 87 -22.05 -11.87 -22.20
C GLU A 87 -20.55 -11.52 -22.31
N GLU A 88 -20.18 -10.58 -23.19
CA GLU A 88 -18.78 -10.11 -23.28
C GLU A 88 -18.26 -9.51 -21.96
N THR A 89 -19.13 -8.79 -21.24
CA THR A 89 -18.77 -8.12 -19.98
C THR A 89 -18.62 -9.14 -18.85
N VAL A 90 -19.56 -10.07 -18.74
CA VAL A 90 -19.55 -11.17 -17.77
C VAL A 90 -18.34 -12.07 -18.02
N SER A 91 -18.14 -12.53 -19.24
CA SER A 91 -17.01 -13.40 -19.60
C SER A 91 -15.67 -12.74 -19.26
N ARG A 92 -15.50 -11.44 -19.59
CA ARG A 92 -14.28 -10.70 -19.21
C ARG A 92 -14.09 -10.64 -17.69
N PHE A 93 -15.16 -10.35 -16.95
CA PHE A 93 -15.09 -10.26 -15.49
C PHE A 93 -14.76 -11.62 -14.84
N LEU A 94 -15.40 -12.70 -15.30
CA LEU A 94 -15.13 -14.05 -14.80
C LEU A 94 -13.72 -14.51 -15.16
N SER A 95 -13.22 -14.20 -16.35
CA SER A 95 -11.83 -14.47 -16.74
C SER A 95 -10.82 -13.71 -15.88
N GLU A 96 -11.11 -12.46 -15.50
CA GLU A 96 -10.29 -11.69 -14.55
C GLU A 96 -10.28 -12.34 -13.16
N LEU A 97 -11.44 -12.76 -12.63
CA LEU A 97 -11.53 -13.43 -11.32
C LEU A 97 -10.85 -14.81 -11.31
N ARG A 98 -11.00 -15.57 -12.41
CA ARG A 98 -10.30 -16.84 -12.63
C ARG A 98 -8.79 -16.65 -12.63
N GLY A 99 -8.29 -15.62 -13.32
CA GLY A 99 -6.86 -15.29 -13.32
C GLY A 99 -6.31 -14.85 -11.96
N LEU A 100 -7.17 -14.38 -11.06
CA LEU A 100 -6.82 -14.05 -9.67
C LEU A 100 -6.91 -15.26 -8.72
N GLY A 101 -7.43 -16.40 -9.18
CA GLY A 101 -7.64 -17.60 -8.35
C GLY A 101 -8.80 -17.48 -7.37
N VAL A 102 -9.76 -16.60 -7.64
CA VAL A 102 -10.88 -16.29 -6.75
C VAL A 102 -12.12 -17.16 -7.03
N LEU A 103 -12.15 -17.84 -8.17
CA LEU A 103 -13.23 -18.73 -8.57
C LEU A 103 -12.86 -20.19 -8.29
N ASP A 104 -13.89 -21.04 -8.17
CA ASP A 104 -13.78 -22.50 -8.11
C ASP A 104 -13.19 -23.13 -9.39
N VAL A 105 -13.06 -22.36 -10.47
CA VAL A 105 -12.43 -22.75 -11.72
C VAL A 105 -10.91 -22.52 -11.66
N GLU A 106 -10.13 -23.56 -11.95
CA GLU A 106 -8.66 -23.49 -11.99
C GLU A 106 -8.15 -22.34 -12.87
N PRO A 107 -7.14 -21.55 -12.42
CA PRO A 107 -6.59 -20.44 -13.20
C PRO A 107 -6.13 -20.87 -14.60
N ALA A 108 -6.34 -20.02 -15.60
CA ALA A 108 -5.83 -20.30 -16.95
C ALA A 108 -4.29 -20.45 -16.93
N PRO A 109 -3.71 -21.44 -17.63
CA PRO A 109 -2.27 -21.65 -17.66
C PRO A 109 -1.56 -20.40 -18.21
N GLU A 110 -0.68 -19.82 -17.41
CA GLU A 110 -0.05 -18.56 -17.76
C GLU A 110 0.98 -18.70 -18.89
N ARG A 111 0.95 -17.77 -19.85
CA ARG A 111 1.96 -17.68 -20.90
C ARG A 111 3.36 -17.55 -20.27
N ARG A 112 4.33 -18.34 -20.75
CA ARG A 112 5.74 -18.42 -20.28
C ARG A 112 6.42 -17.05 -20.04
N ARG A 113 6.03 -16.02 -20.81
CA ARG A 113 6.52 -14.64 -20.72
C ARG A 113 6.04 -13.90 -19.44
N GLY A 114 4.86 -14.23 -18.93
CA GLY A 114 4.30 -13.71 -17.68
C GLY A 114 4.91 -14.34 -16.42
N ARG A 115 5.36 -15.60 -16.53
CA ARG A 115 6.01 -16.33 -15.42
C ARG A 115 7.36 -15.72 -15.06
N LEU A 116 8.14 -15.32 -16.06
CA LEU A 116 9.44 -14.64 -15.88
C LEU A 116 9.28 -13.23 -15.29
N THR A 117 8.31 -12.44 -15.78
CA THR A 117 8.05 -11.10 -15.22
C THR A 117 7.51 -11.14 -13.81
N ARG A 118 6.67 -12.15 -13.47
CA ARG A 118 6.18 -12.32 -12.10
C ARG A 118 7.24 -12.92 -11.17
N ALA A 119 8.08 -13.85 -11.64
CA ALA A 119 9.22 -14.38 -10.87
C ALA A 119 10.30 -13.31 -10.57
N LEU A 120 10.48 -12.33 -11.46
CA LEU A 120 11.34 -11.17 -11.21
C LEU A 120 10.67 -10.14 -10.27
N ALA A 121 9.34 -10.12 -10.18
CA ALA A 121 8.59 -9.25 -9.29
C ALA A 121 8.44 -9.83 -7.87
N ASP A 122 8.33 -11.15 -7.75
CA ASP A 122 8.26 -11.91 -6.50
C ASP A 122 9.67 -12.38 -6.10
N ILE A 123 10.58 -11.43 -5.85
CA ILE A 123 11.83 -11.77 -5.15
C ILE A 123 11.43 -12.34 -3.79
N PRO A 124 11.75 -13.61 -3.47
CA PRO A 124 11.36 -14.20 -2.20
C PRO A 124 11.97 -13.37 -1.08
N MET A 125 11.13 -12.73 -0.28
CA MET A 125 11.56 -12.15 0.99
C MET A 125 11.35 -13.23 2.03
N PRO A 126 12.37 -14.01 2.42
CA PRO A 126 12.20 -15.00 3.46
C PRO A 126 11.74 -14.27 4.73
N ARG A 127 10.70 -14.81 5.34
CA ARG A 127 10.08 -14.25 6.55
C ARG A 127 10.26 -15.22 7.69
N LEU A 128 10.84 -14.75 8.77
CA LEU A 128 10.81 -15.42 10.04
C LEU A 128 9.59 -14.90 10.80
N VAL A 129 8.52 -15.71 10.84
CA VAL A 129 7.33 -15.40 11.62
C VAL A 129 7.64 -15.68 13.10
N LEU A 130 7.61 -14.65 13.94
CA LEU A 130 7.87 -14.81 15.38
C LEU A 130 6.59 -15.08 16.14
N LEU A 131 5.52 -14.37 15.80
CA LEU A 131 4.24 -14.48 16.46
C LEU A 131 3.10 -14.50 15.44
N ARG A 132 2.05 -15.28 15.71
CA ARG A 132 0.83 -15.35 14.89
C ARG A 132 -0.39 -14.96 15.72
N ASN A 133 -1.35 -14.29 15.11
CA ASN A 133 -2.66 -13.94 15.68
C ASN A 133 -2.55 -13.30 17.07
N THR A 134 -1.68 -12.30 17.19
CA THR A 134 -1.24 -11.73 18.48
C THR A 134 -2.19 -10.70 19.08
N SER A 135 -3.30 -10.40 18.41
CA SER A 135 -4.31 -9.48 18.91
C SER A 135 -5.62 -10.25 19.01
N ALA A 136 -6.16 -10.40 20.22
CA ALA A 136 -7.49 -10.96 20.41
C ALA A 136 -8.51 -10.11 19.62
N PRO A 137 -9.51 -10.72 18.96
CA PRO A 137 -10.58 -9.99 18.30
C PRO A 137 -11.33 -9.16 19.35
N GLY A 138 -11.00 -7.88 19.44
CA GLY A 138 -11.76 -6.93 20.23
C GLY A 138 -12.88 -6.37 19.36
N ALA A 139 -14.03 -6.05 19.96
CA ALA A 139 -15.07 -5.32 19.24
C ALA A 139 -14.46 -4.06 18.61
N PRO A 140 -14.62 -3.83 17.29
CA PRO A 140 -14.05 -2.69 16.61
C PRO A 140 -14.52 -1.43 17.31
N ARG A 141 -13.60 -0.70 17.93
CA ARG A 141 -13.93 0.52 18.66
C ARG A 141 -14.13 1.65 17.66
N SER A 142 -15.34 1.77 17.11
CA SER A 142 -15.77 2.99 16.42
C SER A 142 -15.93 4.08 17.49
N ARG A 143 -14.88 4.88 17.69
CA ARG A 143 -14.99 6.03 18.59
C ARG A 143 -15.75 7.14 17.89
N ALA A 144 -16.60 7.82 18.67
CA ALA A 144 -17.27 9.02 18.20
C ALA A 144 -16.24 9.99 17.60
N PRO A 145 -16.57 10.66 16.47
CA PRO A 145 -15.65 11.62 15.87
C PRO A 145 -15.26 12.66 16.92
N LEU A 146 -13.96 12.91 17.04
CA LEU A 146 -13.45 14.01 17.88
C LEU A 146 -14.15 15.30 17.46
N ARG A 147 -14.47 16.16 18.43
CA ARG A 147 -15.01 17.49 18.13
C ARG A 147 -14.04 18.20 17.17
N PRO A 148 -14.54 18.97 16.20
CA PRO A 148 -13.71 19.54 15.13
C PRO A 148 -12.58 20.40 15.69
N LEU A 149 -12.84 21.12 16.79
CA LEU A 149 -11.82 21.92 17.48
C LEU A 149 -10.69 21.06 18.05
N THR A 150 -11.01 20.01 18.81
CA THR A 150 -10.01 19.08 19.35
C THR A 150 -9.23 18.35 18.26
N ARG A 151 -9.90 17.97 17.16
CA ARG A 151 -9.26 17.35 16.01
C ARG A 151 -8.27 18.31 15.34
N ASN A 152 -8.69 19.54 15.08
CA ASN A 152 -7.86 20.53 14.41
C ASN A 152 -6.67 20.95 15.29
N ALA A 153 -6.88 21.08 16.60
CA ALA A 153 -5.80 21.31 17.56
C ALA A 153 -4.78 20.16 17.56
N LEU A 154 -5.24 18.90 17.58
CA LEU A 154 -4.37 17.73 17.49
C LEU A 154 -3.58 17.69 16.19
N LEU A 155 -4.22 18.00 15.06
CA LEU A 155 -3.55 18.09 13.76
C LEU A 155 -2.53 19.22 13.72
N ALA A 156 -2.83 20.38 14.32
CA ALA A 156 -1.90 21.51 14.41
C ALA A 156 -0.69 21.16 15.29
N VAL A 157 -0.90 20.50 16.42
CA VAL A 157 0.18 20.01 17.28
C VAL A 157 1.03 18.98 16.54
N LEU A 158 0.41 18.02 15.85
CA LEU A 158 1.14 17.03 15.06
C LEU A 158 1.95 17.70 13.93
N ALA A 159 1.37 18.68 13.24
CA ALA A 159 2.05 19.45 12.21
C ALA A 159 3.23 20.25 12.77
N LEU A 160 3.05 20.88 13.94
CA LEU A 160 4.11 21.61 14.64
C LEU A 160 5.23 20.69 15.09
N VAL A 161 4.90 19.56 15.72
CA VAL A 161 5.89 18.54 16.14
C VAL A 161 6.63 18.00 14.93
N THR A 162 5.94 17.77 13.82
CA THR A 162 6.56 17.31 12.57
C THR A 162 7.50 18.36 12.01
N ALA A 163 7.04 19.61 11.90
CA ALA A 163 7.86 20.71 11.42
C ALA A 163 9.11 20.88 12.28
N LEU A 164 8.95 20.94 13.61
CA LEU A 164 10.06 21.06 14.55
C LEU A 164 11.03 19.88 14.44
N SER A 165 10.52 18.65 14.40
CA SER A 165 11.34 17.45 14.29
C SER A 165 12.14 17.41 12.99
N VAL A 166 11.50 17.78 11.87
CA VAL A 166 12.15 17.87 10.56
C VAL A 166 13.19 18.99 10.55
N THR A 167 12.89 20.16 11.12
CA THR A 167 13.84 21.27 11.24
C THR A 167 15.04 20.88 12.08
N MET A 168 14.84 20.27 13.25
CA MET A 168 15.93 19.87 14.14
C MET A 168 16.80 18.79 13.51
N ALA A 169 16.20 17.79 12.84
CA ALA A 169 16.94 16.79 12.12
C ALA A 169 17.71 17.38 10.92
N ALA A 170 17.13 18.32 10.18
CA ALA A 170 17.80 18.99 9.06
C ALA A 170 18.97 19.87 9.52
N LEU A 171 18.81 20.60 10.63
CA LEU A 171 19.88 21.39 11.25
C LEU A 171 21.00 20.49 11.78
N ALA A 172 20.67 19.35 12.39
CA ALA A 172 21.65 18.38 12.85
C ALA A 172 22.51 17.82 11.69
N VAL A 173 21.92 17.64 10.51
CA VAL A 173 22.64 17.18 9.30
C VAL A 173 23.59 18.25 8.75
N THR A 174 23.20 19.53 8.78
CA THR A 174 24.04 20.62 8.27
C THR A 174 25.15 21.01 9.23
N HIS A 175 24.98 20.75 10.53
CA HIS A 175 26.01 20.98 11.53
C HIS A 175 27.11 19.91 11.40
N ARG A 176 28.21 20.23 10.68
CA ARG A 176 29.33 19.31 10.42
C ARG A 176 29.82 18.65 11.72
N THR A 177 29.50 17.38 11.90
CA THR A 177 30.13 16.53 12.91
C THR A 177 31.48 16.07 12.36
N GLY A 178 32.58 16.38 13.06
CA GLY A 178 33.92 16.00 12.62
C GLY A 178 34.03 14.50 12.33
N THR A 179 34.73 14.15 11.25
CA THR A 179 34.90 12.75 10.78
C THR A 179 35.74 11.88 11.72
N GLY A 180 36.37 12.47 12.74
CA GLY A 180 37.30 11.78 13.64
C GLY A 180 36.69 10.77 14.63
N SER A 181 35.37 10.74 14.81
CA SER A 181 34.68 9.87 15.79
C SER A 181 33.79 8.80 15.14
N LEU A 182 34.01 8.51 13.85
CA LEU A 182 33.19 7.58 13.06
C LEU A 182 33.21 6.12 13.57
N GLY A 183 34.22 5.69 14.34
CA GLY A 183 34.43 4.28 14.70
C GLY A 183 33.23 3.61 15.42
N LEU A 184 32.94 4.00 16.66
CA LEU A 184 31.85 3.38 17.42
C LEU A 184 30.47 3.75 16.85
N ALA A 185 30.31 4.98 16.35
CA ALA A 185 29.05 5.45 15.79
C ALA A 185 28.62 4.65 14.55
N THR A 186 29.56 4.29 13.67
CA THR A 186 29.24 3.47 12.47
C THR A 186 28.82 2.04 12.82
N ALA A 187 29.43 1.43 13.84
CA ALA A 187 29.04 0.10 14.31
C ALA A 187 27.66 0.10 15.01
N LEU A 188 27.35 1.14 15.78
CA LEU A 188 26.09 1.25 16.52
C LEU A 188 24.91 1.66 15.63
N LEU A 189 25.15 2.45 14.59
CA LEU A 189 24.10 2.96 13.70
C LEU A 189 23.15 1.86 13.17
N PRO A 190 23.60 0.76 12.54
CA PRO A 190 22.69 -0.28 12.03
C PRO A 190 21.86 -0.93 13.15
N ILE A 191 22.43 -1.10 14.35
CA ILE A 191 21.75 -1.66 15.51
C ILE A 191 20.62 -0.72 15.94
N VAL A 192 20.91 0.57 16.07
CA VAL A 192 19.92 1.60 16.43
C VAL A 192 18.82 1.69 15.38
N LEU A 193 19.14 1.60 14.09
CA LEU A 193 18.16 1.64 13.01
C LEU A 193 17.24 0.41 12.99
N VAL A 194 17.76 -0.79 13.25
CA VAL A 194 16.93 -2.01 13.36
C VAL A 194 16.02 -1.92 14.58
N LEU A 195 16.53 -1.44 15.72
CA LEU A 195 15.70 -1.22 16.92
C LEU A 195 14.63 -0.17 16.65
N HIS A 196 14.97 0.95 16.01
CA HIS A 196 14.00 1.97 15.61
C HIS A 196 12.91 1.38 14.70
N LEU A 197 13.29 0.57 13.71
CA LEU A 197 12.32 -0.06 12.83
C LEU A 197 11.39 -1.02 13.59
N ALA A 198 11.88 -1.69 14.64
CA ALA A 198 11.02 -2.46 15.52
C ALA A 198 10.02 -1.57 16.28
N VAL A 199 10.43 -0.38 16.72
CA VAL A 199 9.54 0.62 17.36
C VAL A 199 8.52 1.19 16.35
N HIS A 200 8.93 1.40 15.10
CA HIS A 200 8.05 1.81 14.00
C HIS A 200 6.92 0.79 13.79
N GLU A 201 7.28 -0.49 13.64
CA GLU A 201 6.32 -1.58 13.49
C GLU A 201 5.48 -1.78 14.76
N LEU A 202 6.06 -1.58 15.94
CA LEU A 202 5.32 -1.55 17.20
C LEU A 202 4.26 -0.45 17.21
N GLY A 203 4.53 0.72 16.61
CA GLY A 203 3.54 1.77 16.40
C GLY A 203 2.31 1.27 15.64
N HIS A 204 2.52 0.58 14.51
CA HIS A 204 1.43 -0.06 13.77
C HIS A 204 0.69 -1.11 14.59
N TYR A 205 1.44 -1.97 15.30
CA TYR A 205 0.87 -3.02 16.15
C TYR A 205 -0.03 -2.45 17.25
N LEU A 206 0.44 -1.43 17.97
CA LEU A 206 -0.32 -0.76 19.02
C LEU A 206 -1.56 -0.06 18.46
N ALA A 207 -1.47 0.56 17.28
CA ALA A 207 -2.63 1.15 16.62
C ALA A 207 -3.66 0.09 16.23
N CYS A 208 -3.23 -1.07 15.69
CA CYS A 208 -4.11 -2.21 15.42
C CYS A 208 -4.83 -2.69 16.68
N ARG A 209 -4.07 -2.92 17.77
CA ARG A 209 -4.64 -3.33 19.07
C ARG A 209 -5.65 -2.33 19.62
N TYR A 210 -5.35 -1.04 19.50
CA TYR A 210 -6.23 0.01 19.98
C TYR A 210 -7.60 -0.01 19.27
N TYR A 211 -7.61 -0.25 17.96
CA TYR A 211 -8.83 -0.36 17.14
C TYR A 211 -9.47 -1.76 17.12
N GLY A 212 -8.89 -2.74 17.81
CA GLY A 212 -9.41 -4.11 17.85
C GLY A 212 -9.11 -4.94 16.60
N VAL A 213 -8.13 -4.52 15.78
CA VAL A 213 -7.71 -5.25 14.58
C VAL A 213 -6.82 -6.43 14.97
N VAL A 214 -7.14 -7.61 14.45
CA VAL A 214 -6.30 -8.81 14.59
C VAL A 214 -5.02 -8.65 13.76
N VAL A 215 -3.87 -8.73 14.41
CA VAL A 215 -2.56 -8.77 13.74
C VAL A 215 -2.23 -10.21 13.41
N ARG A 216 -2.13 -10.53 12.12
CA ARG A 216 -1.99 -11.91 11.65
C ARG A 216 -0.61 -12.48 11.97
N GLU A 217 0.42 -11.70 11.71
CA GLU A 217 1.81 -12.10 11.87
C GLU A 217 2.65 -10.92 12.35
N VAL A 218 3.62 -11.21 13.22
CA VAL A 218 4.72 -10.30 13.56
C VAL A 218 6.00 -11.08 13.38
N GLY A 219 6.99 -10.48 12.72
CA GLY A 219 8.21 -11.20 12.41
C GLY A 219 9.33 -10.33 11.87
N ILE A 220 10.34 -10.98 11.31
CA ILE A 220 11.48 -10.35 10.64
C ILE A 220 11.54 -10.88 9.21
N ALA A 221 11.46 -9.97 8.24
CA ALA A 221 11.68 -10.26 6.84
C ALA A 221 13.11 -9.89 6.46
N PHE A 222 13.75 -10.63 5.56
CA PHE A 222 15.09 -10.28 5.08
C PHE A 222 15.02 -9.64 3.71
N PHE A 223 15.28 -8.34 3.68
CA PHE A 223 15.40 -7.58 2.43
C PHE A 223 16.75 -7.93 1.76
N PHE A 224 16.71 -8.28 0.47
CA PHE A 224 17.87 -8.82 -0.27
C PHE A 224 18.61 -9.96 0.46
N TRP A 225 17.89 -10.81 1.21
CA TRP A 225 18.44 -11.95 1.96
C TRP A 225 19.39 -11.61 3.13
N VAL A 226 19.71 -10.34 3.36
CA VAL A 226 20.74 -9.94 4.34
C VAL A 226 20.22 -8.93 5.35
N LEU A 227 19.37 -7.99 4.94
CA LEU A 227 18.97 -6.87 5.79
C LEU A 227 17.71 -7.23 6.60
N PRO A 228 17.80 -7.40 7.93
CA PRO A 228 16.65 -7.73 8.76
C PRO A 228 15.70 -6.54 8.82
N ARG A 229 14.43 -6.79 8.53
CA ARG A 229 13.35 -5.82 8.55
C ARG A 229 12.21 -6.37 9.41
N PRO A 230 12.03 -5.87 10.65
CA PRO A 230 10.81 -6.11 11.41
C PRO A 230 9.58 -5.81 10.55
N TYR A 231 8.53 -6.62 10.72
CA TYR A 231 7.25 -6.37 10.05
C TYR A 231 6.07 -6.77 10.94
N VAL A 232 4.98 -6.03 10.77
CA VAL A 232 3.67 -6.34 11.34
C VAL A 232 2.65 -6.48 10.22
N ASP A 233 2.05 -7.67 10.09
CA ASP A 233 0.97 -7.89 9.13
C ASP A 233 -0.34 -7.27 9.63
N ARG A 234 -0.61 -6.09 9.08
CA ARG A 234 -1.78 -5.26 9.34
C ARG A 234 -2.85 -5.36 8.24
N SER A 235 -2.84 -6.41 7.41
CA SER A 235 -3.80 -6.61 6.31
C SER A 235 -5.26 -6.63 6.77
N HIS A 236 -5.56 -7.15 7.97
CA HIS A 236 -6.92 -7.12 8.53
C HIS A 236 -7.44 -5.72 8.86
N ALA A 237 -6.58 -4.70 8.93
CA ALA A 237 -7.02 -3.31 9.15
C ALA A 237 -7.92 -2.81 8.02
N TYR A 238 -7.80 -3.38 6.80
CA TYR A 238 -8.67 -3.06 5.67
C TYR A 238 -10.13 -3.50 5.86
N ARG A 239 -10.42 -4.36 6.84
CA ARG A 239 -11.79 -4.75 7.23
C ARG A 239 -12.48 -3.71 8.11
N LEU A 240 -11.78 -2.66 8.56
CA LEU A 240 -12.37 -1.64 9.42
C LEU A 240 -13.46 -0.85 8.67
N PRO A 241 -14.62 -0.58 9.30
CA PRO A 241 -15.70 0.17 8.66
C PRO A 241 -15.36 1.67 8.46
N GLY A 242 -14.32 2.17 9.14
CA GLY A 242 -13.95 3.59 9.15
C GLY A 242 -12.58 3.88 8.55
N ARG A 243 -12.54 4.78 7.55
CA ARG A 243 -11.31 5.27 6.90
C ARG A 243 -10.34 5.95 7.86
N ALA A 244 -10.86 6.68 8.85
CA ALA A 244 -10.05 7.38 9.84
C ALA A 244 -9.21 6.43 10.71
N ALA A 245 -9.79 5.29 11.11
CA ALA A 245 -9.07 4.29 11.90
C ALA A 245 -7.96 3.63 11.07
N LEU A 246 -8.27 3.26 9.82
CA LEU A 246 -7.27 2.75 8.88
C LEU A 246 -6.14 3.76 8.65
N LEU A 247 -6.47 5.05 8.50
CA LEU A 247 -5.49 6.13 8.33
C LEU A 247 -4.58 6.29 9.56
N VAL A 248 -5.12 6.18 10.77
CA VAL A 248 -4.31 6.23 11.99
C VAL A 248 -3.37 5.02 12.07
N ILE A 249 -3.87 3.82 11.71
CA ILE A 249 -3.04 2.61 11.70
C ILE A 249 -1.91 2.76 10.68
N THR A 250 -2.17 3.26 9.47
CA THR A 250 -1.14 3.45 8.43
C THR A 250 -0.15 4.55 8.75
N LEU A 251 -0.54 5.59 9.49
CA LEU A 251 0.36 6.69 9.88
C LEU A 251 1.12 6.43 11.19
N ALA A 252 0.76 5.40 11.97
CA ALA A 252 1.37 5.16 13.28
C ALA A 252 2.90 4.97 13.23
N GLY A 253 3.42 4.19 12.28
CA GLY A 253 4.85 4.02 12.03
C GLY A 253 5.54 5.34 11.63
N PRO A 254 5.08 6.03 10.57
CA PRO A 254 5.63 7.34 10.19
C PRO A 254 5.64 8.39 11.31
N VAL A 255 4.65 8.39 12.22
CA VAL A 255 4.64 9.28 13.39
C VAL A 255 5.80 8.93 14.35
N VAL A 256 6.10 7.64 14.55
CA VAL A 256 7.28 7.20 15.31
C VAL A 256 8.57 7.70 14.65
N ASP A 257 8.69 7.61 13.33
CA ASP A 257 9.87 8.10 12.59
C ASP A 257 10.10 9.59 12.81
N VAL A 258 9.04 10.39 12.72
CA VAL A 258 9.11 11.85 12.93
C VAL A 258 9.53 12.18 14.35
N VAL A 259 8.88 11.57 15.36
CA VAL A 259 9.17 11.85 16.77
C VAL A 259 10.61 11.45 17.11
N ASN A 260 11.04 10.24 16.74
CA ASN A 260 12.39 9.76 17.01
C ASN A 260 13.44 10.54 16.23
N GLY A 261 13.14 10.97 15.00
CA GLY A 261 14.00 11.85 14.20
C GLY A 261 14.21 13.21 14.87
N GLY A 262 13.15 13.79 15.43
CA GLY A 262 13.22 15.03 16.20
C GLY A 262 14.05 14.87 17.48
N ILE A 263 13.82 13.81 18.26
CA ILE A 263 14.60 13.49 19.46
C ILE A 263 16.08 13.34 19.10
N ALA A 264 16.39 12.58 18.05
CA ALA A 264 17.77 12.39 17.58
C ALA A 264 18.39 13.73 17.13
N GLY A 265 17.63 14.60 16.46
CA GLY A 265 18.07 15.94 16.08
C GLY A 265 18.39 16.83 17.28
N VAL A 266 17.56 16.81 18.33
CA VAL A 266 17.83 17.52 19.58
C VAL A 266 19.10 16.99 20.24
N ILE A 267 19.24 15.67 20.39
CA ILE A 267 20.43 15.04 20.99
C ILE A 267 21.69 15.42 20.21
N ALA A 268 21.64 15.41 18.88
CA ALA A 268 22.77 15.80 18.03
C ALA A 268 23.27 17.23 18.27
N LEU A 269 22.33 18.14 18.59
CA LEU A 269 22.60 19.56 18.81
C LEU A 269 23.01 19.88 20.26
N THR A 270 22.55 19.11 21.25
CA THR A 270 22.76 19.41 22.68
C THR A 270 23.77 18.51 23.38
N ALA A 271 24.06 17.31 22.87
CA ALA A 271 24.96 16.38 23.55
C ALA A 271 26.39 16.93 23.61
N SER A 272 27.08 16.72 24.74
CA SER A 272 28.48 17.14 24.92
C SER A 272 29.48 16.14 24.34
N ASP A 273 29.14 14.85 24.37
CA ASP A 273 30.01 13.79 23.83
C ASP A 273 30.02 13.81 22.29
N PRO A 274 31.19 13.91 21.64
CA PRO A 274 31.29 13.94 20.18
C PRO A 274 30.73 12.68 19.50
N GLY A 275 30.92 11.50 20.09
CA GLY A 275 30.44 10.23 19.53
C GLY A 275 28.92 10.14 19.52
N VAL A 276 28.27 10.51 20.63
CA VAL A 276 26.81 10.59 20.75
C VAL A 276 26.23 11.59 19.76
N ARG A 277 26.85 12.76 19.60
CA ARG A 277 26.40 13.76 18.61
C ARG A 277 26.41 13.20 17.19
N VAL A 278 27.49 12.53 16.80
CA VAL A 278 27.64 11.95 15.45
C VAL A 278 26.61 10.85 15.22
N LEU A 279 26.45 9.94 16.18
CA LEU A 279 25.46 8.87 16.09
C LEU A 279 24.04 9.43 16.00
N ALA A 280 23.69 10.39 16.86
CA ALA A 280 22.37 11.02 16.85
C ALA A 280 22.09 11.80 15.56
N ALA A 281 23.09 12.51 15.01
CA ALA A 281 22.97 13.18 13.72
C ALA A 281 22.77 12.17 12.57
N ALA A 282 23.50 11.06 12.58
CA ALA A 282 23.34 10.00 11.60
C ALA A 282 21.96 9.32 11.68
N VAL A 283 21.45 9.08 12.89
CA VAL A 283 20.09 8.56 13.11
C VAL A 283 19.05 9.57 12.63
N ALA A 284 19.15 10.85 13.00
CA ALA A 284 18.23 11.89 12.55
C ALA A 284 18.21 11.98 11.01
N ASN A 285 19.37 11.91 10.36
CA ASN A 285 19.48 11.87 8.90
C ASN A 285 18.80 10.63 8.31
N ALA A 286 19.07 9.46 8.86
CA ALA A 286 18.49 8.21 8.39
C ALA A 286 16.96 8.21 8.53
N LEU A 287 16.41 8.77 9.61
CA LEU A 287 14.96 8.88 9.82
C LEU A 287 14.30 9.93 8.92
N LEU A 288 15.00 11.02 8.58
CA LEU A 288 14.53 11.94 7.53
C LEU A 288 14.46 11.25 6.16
N LEU A 289 15.48 10.47 5.81
CA LEU A 289 15.49 9.70 4.58
C LEU A 289 14.42 8.60 4.59
N ALA A 290 14.20 7.95 5.73
CA ALA A 290 13.13 6.97 5.91
C ALA A 290 11.74 7.61 5.75
N LEU A 291 11.53 8.81 6.29
CA LEU A 291 10.29 9.57 6.10
C LEU A 291 10.07 9.91 4.62
N LEU A 292 11.11 10.36 3.91
CA LEU A 292 11.04 10.60 2.47
C LEU A 292 10.72 9.31 1.70
N HIS A 293 11.34 8.19 2.09
CA HIS A 293 11.04 6.87 1.53
C HIS A 293 9.60 6.42 1.82
N ASN A 294 9.04 6.76 2.99
CA ASN A 294 7.65 6.48 3.33
C ASN A 294 6.67 7.32 2.50
N LEU A 295 7.12 8.43 1.94
CA LEU A 295 6.38 9.23 0.94
C LEU A 295 6.65 8.78 -0.50
N ASN A 296 7.45 7.73 -0.72
CA ASN A 296 7.78 7.23 -2.05
C ASN A 296 6.50 6.73 -2.74
N PRO A 297 6.12 7.32 -3.88
CA PRO A 297 4.92 6.92 -4.60
C PRO A 297 5.11 5.58 -5.35
N PHE A 298 6.35 5.23 -5.70
CA PHE A 298 6.62 4.06 -6.52
C PHE A 298 6.63 2.75 -5.73
N MET A 299 6.93 2.80 -4.43
CA MET A 299 7.03 1.62 -3.57
C MET A 299 5.77 1.43 -2.72
N PRO A 300 5.46 0.19 -2.27
CA PRO A 300 4.41 -0.05 -1.28
C PRO A 300 4.87 0.51 0.08
N SER A 301 4.64 1.81 0.28
CA SER A 301 5.06 2.58 1.45
C SER A 301 3.86 2.89 2.36
N ASP A 302 4.13 3.23 3.62
CA ASP A 302 3.07 3.62 4.56
C ASP A 302 2.33 4.88 4.12
N GLY A 303 3.03 5.83 3.47
CA GLY A 303 2.40 7.02 2.89
C GLY A 303 1.47 6.69 1.74
N LEU A 304 1.81 5.72 0.89
CA LEU A 304 0.89 5.24 -0.15
C LEU A 304 -0.35 4.59 0.48
N HIS A 305 -0.18 3.75 1.49
CA HIS A 305 -1.31 3.13 2.20
C HIS A 305 -2.15 4.16 2.98
N ALA A 306 -1.54 5.23 3.51
CA ALA A 306 -2.25 6.35 4.09
C ALA A 306 -3.07 7.12 3.05
N LEU A 307 -2.54 7.31 1.84
CA LEU A 307 -3.29 7.90 0.72
C LEU A 307 -4.48 7.02 0.32
N GLU A 308 -4.30 5.70 0.25
CA GLU A 308 -5.38 4.74 0.00
C GLU A 308 -6.46 4.82 1.08
N ALA A 309 -6.06 4.85 2.36
CA ALA A 309 -6.97 4.99 3.48
C ALA A 309 -7.76 6.31 3.46
N ALA A 310 -7.07 7.43 3.20
CA ALA A 310 -7.68 8.77 3.16
C ALA A 310 -8.65 8.92 1.99
N THR A 311 -8.31 8.37 0.83
CA THR A 311 -9.16 8.44 -0.37
C THR A 311 -10.24 7.36 -0.38
N GLY A 312 -10.08 6.27 0.37
CA GLY A 312 -10.93 5.08 0.31
C GLY A 312 -10.75 4.25 -0.96
N HIS A 313 -9.68 4.48 -1.73
CA HIS A 313 -9.43 3.80 -3.00
C HIS A 313 -8.22 2.87 -2.86
N HIS A 314 -8.46 1.57 -2.76
CA HIS A 314 -7.39 0.57 -2.77
C HIS A 314 -6.69 0.47 -4.14
N ALA A 315 -5.46 -0.05 -4.13
CA ALA A 315 -4.60 -0.18 -5.30
C ALA A 315 -4.42 1.16 -6.03
N PHE A 316 -4.32 2.27 -5.27
CA PHE A 316 -4.33 3.64 -5.79
C PHE A 316 -3.20 3.84 -6.81
N ARG A 317 -1.98 3.38 -6.49
CA ARG A 317 -0.81 3.45 -7.40
C ARG A 317 -1.11 2.82 -8.76
N ARG A 318 -1.61 1.58 -8.78
CA ARG A 318 -1.89 0.86 -10.03
C ARG A 318 -2.93 1.62 -10.85
N ARG A 319 -4.03 2.04 -10.22
CA ARG A 319 -5.11 2.78 -10.88
C ARG A 319 -4.66 4.13 -11.40
N ALA A 320 -3.86 4.87 -10.63
CA ALA A 320 -3.31 6.15 -11.02
C ALA A 320 -2.37 6.02 -12.22
N ILE A 321 -1.44 5.06 -12.20
CA ILE A 321 -0.52 4.79 -13.32
C ILE A 321 -1.30 4.39 -14.57
N THR A 322 -2.25 3.45 -14.45
CA THR A 322 -3.10 3.05 -15.58
C THR A 322 -3.83 4.25 -16.18
N TYR A 323 -4.47 5.08 -15.35
CA TYR A 323 -5.16 6.29 -15.82
C TYR A 323 -4.20 7.31 -16.46
N LEU A 324 -3.00 7.51 -15.91
CA LEU A 324 -2.02 8.45 -16.47
C LEU A 324 -1.49 7.99 -17.83
N LEU A 325 -1.30 6.69 -18.03
CA LEU A 325 -0.80 6.10 -19.27
C LEU A 325 -1.89 5.99 -20.35
N THR A 326 -3.10 5.54 -20.00
CA THR A 326 -4.17 5.31 -21.00
C THR A 326 -5.04 6.53 -21.23
N ARG A 327 -5.08 7.46 -20.26
CA ARG A 327 -6.03 8.59 -20.21
C ARG A 327 -7.50 8.17 -20.31
N ASP A 328 -7.80 6.90 -20.08
CA ASP A 328 -9.13 6.36 -20.31
C ASP A 328 -10.09 6.82 -19.20
N ARG A 329 -10.97 7.75 -19.57
CA ARG A 329 -12.00 8.31 -18.69
C ARG A 329 -13.06 7.29 -18.27
N ARG A 330 -13.17 6.15 -18.98
CA ARG A 330 -14.09 5.07 -18.62
C ARG A 330 -13.66 4.34 -17.34
N THR A 331 -12.35 4.35 -17.04
CA THR A 331 -11.80 3.68 -15.84
C THR A 331 -11.95 4.49 -14.55
N VAL A 332 -12.27 5.79 -14.64
CA VAL A 332 -12.30 6.72 -13.50
C VAL A 332 -13.50 7.67 -13.60
N THR A 333 -14.55 7.34 -12.85
CA THR A 333 -15.72 8.20 -12.70
C THR A 333 -15.45 9.27 -11.63
N GLY A 334 -15.60 10.54 -11.98
CA GLY A 334 -15.45 11.68 -11.05
C GLY A 334 -14.24 12.60 -11.30
N ALA A 335 -14.49 13.91 -11.32
CA ALA A 335 -13.45 14.92 -11.57
C ALA A 335 -12.40 15.02 -10.46
N TRP A 336 -12.83 14.84 -9.21
CA TRP A 336 -11.95 14.85 -8.04
C TRP A 336 -10.92 13.72 -8.07
N LEU A 337 -11.34 12.49 -8.35
CA LEU A 337 -10.45 11.33 -8.39
C LEU A 337 -9.42 11.45 -9.52
N ARG A 338 -9.82 12.02 -10.67
CA ARG A 338 -8.89 12.35 -11.75
C ARG A 338 -7.84 13.38 -11.33
N ARG A 339 -8.23 14.42 -10.57
CA ARG A 339 -7.28 15.41 -10.03
C ARG A 339 -6.31 14.75 -9.06
N LEU A 340 -6.77 13.82 -8.22
CA LEU A 340 -5.89 13.05 -7.33
C LEU A 340 -4.87 12.22 -8.10
N TYR A 341 -5.28 11.51 -9.15
CA TYR A 341 -4.33 10.72 -9.97
C TYR A 341 -3.32 11.60 -10.70
N VAL A 342 -3.73 12.77 -11.19
CA VAL A 342 -2.78 13.75 -11.76
C VAL A 342 -1.84 14.29 -10.70
N GLY A 343 -2.35 14.68 -9.53
CA GLY A 343 -1.53 15.15 -8.41
C GLY A 343 -0.50 14.11 -7.96
N TYR A 344 -0.91 12.85 -7.89
CA TYR A 344 -0.01 11.73 -7.64
C TYR A 344 1.09 11.61 -8.71
N GLY A 345 0.76 11.76 -9.99
CA GLY A 345 1.75 11.77 -11.07
C GLY A 345 2.77 12.91 -10.93
N VAL A 346 2.31 14.12 -10.57
CA VAL A 346 3.20 15.27 -10.30
C VAL A 346 4.11 15.00 -9.10
N LEU A 347 3.56 14.45 -8.02
CA LEU A 347 4.33 14.09 -6.83
C LEU A 347 5.39 13.03 -7.13
N ALA A 348 5.06 12.04 -7.96
CA ALA A 348 5.98 11.01 -8.43
C ALA A 348 7.14 11.57 -9.27
N LEU A 349 6.86 12.51 -10.17
CA LEU A 349 7.91 13.20 -10.93
C LEU A 349 8.78 14.09 -10.03
N GLY A 350 8.18 14.80 -9.06
CA GLY A 350 8.90 15.59 -8.08
C GLY A 350 9.84 14.73 -7.23
N TYR A 351 9.36 13.60 -6.72
CA TYR A 351 10.16 12.62 -5.98
C TYR A 351 11.35 12.12 -6.81
N LEU A 352 11.13 11.78 -8.08
CA LEU A 352 12.20 11.36 -8.99
C LEU A 352 13.24 12.48 -9.19
N GLY A 353 12.79 13.72 -9.37
CA GLY A 353 13.68 14.88 -9.48
C GLY A 353 14.56 15.06 -8.25
N VAL A 354 13.98 14.94 -7.06
CA VAL A 354 14.75 14.99 -5.79
C VAL A 354 15.77 13.86 -5.72
N LEU A 355 15.39 12.63 -6.08
CA LEU A 355 16.30 11.49 -6.08
C LEU A 355 17.47 11.70 -7.04
N VAL A 356 17.21 12.18 -8.26
CA VAL A 356 18.25 12.49 -9.26
C VAL A 356 19.19 13.57 -8.75
N LEU A 357 18.68 14.62 -8.10
CA LEU A 357 19.51 15.67 -7.52
C LEU A 357 20.38 15.15 -6.37
N LEU A 358 19.84 14.29 -5.50
CA LEU A 358 20.59 13.67 -4.40
C LEU A 358 21.71 12.76 -4.92
N VAL A 359 21.42 11.92 -5.91
CA VAL A 359 22.40 11.05 -6.56
C VAL A 359 23.45 11.86 -7.31
N GLY A 360 23.05 12.90 -8.06
CA GLY A 360 23.96 13.79 -8.76
C GLY A 360 24.94 14.49 -7.80
N ARG A 361 24.45 14.95 -6.64
CA ARG A 361 25.31 15.52 -5.59
C ARG A 361 26.31 14.52 -5.03
N LEU A 362 25.90 13.26 -4.83
CA LEU A 362 26.79 12.20 -4.38
C LEU A 362 27.92 11.95 -5.38
N PHE A 363 27.60 11.88 -6.68
CA PHE A 363 28.62 11.72 -7.74
C PHE A 363 29.60 12.89 -7.77
N THR A 364 29.12 14.14 -7.66
CA THR A 364 30.02 15.31 -7.62
C THR A 364 30.88 15.37 -6.38
N ALA A 365 30.45 14.77 -5.27
CA ALA A 365 31.19 14.77 -4.00
C ALA A 365 32.19 13.61 -3.87
N VAL A 366 32.05 12.55 -4.66
CA VAL A 366 32.97 11.40 -4.70
C VAL A 366 33.98 11.54 -5.85
N GLY A 367 33.62 12.26 -6.92
CA GLY A 367 34.46 12.47 -8.11
C GLY A 367 35.34 13.71 -8.09
N GLY A 368 35.33 14.52 -7.02
CA GLY A 368 36.21 15.67 -6.80
C GLY A 368 36.84 15.58 -5.43
#